data_AF-A0A7W8LPC2-F1
#
_entry.id   AF-A0A7W8LPC2-F1
#
_cell.length_a   1.000
_cell.length_b   1.000
_cell.length_c   1.000
_cell.angle_alpha   90.00
_cell.angle_beta   90.00
_cell.angle_gamma   90.00
#
_symmetry.space_group_name_H-M   'P 1'
#
loop_
_entity.id
_entity.type
_entity.pdbx_description
1 polymer ?
#
loop_
_entity_poly.entity_id
_entity_poly.type
_entity_poly.pdbx_seq_one_letter_code
_entity_poly.pdbx_strand_id
1 'polypeptide(L)'
;MTRGVVAQPTPAPLAAYLRRATWGLPRARGQELWDELEDHVLTRVDQLCALGAGPAEALSQALGELGPPSRVSAGMTQVYLMPKLMLSAAAAALALSAALYAGAGGGGEVITLPVLTQRPAKPSCVRGTVPQDVTVVSRQGNVTCYTSNDSLSYRGAFLSLAAVRDALNTQGAQANIVDGRSLDFRLPGGGGGRLNALFTTNGQGYIPASALVNVAAGGPAALTLSGYAAPLMRLGGVQLRFGSGESQTVGRDFYGEVVIALVGRLLPPLPSNTPPDLSVSYNLTGGSLHRVQTGLPAGEVVLMVTRRSAGNDYETDTAEVQPDGSVGLRSGRGKLRFVSSVDQLSPYPSGGRIPALLVRVTNVPLNNLKAGIFTPAQLASDAN
;
A
#
# COMPACT_ATOMS: atom_id res chain seq x y z
N MET A 1 45.69 9.41 28.04
CA MET A 1 45.69 8.14 28.79
C MET A 1 44.55 7.27 28.26
N THR A 2 44.85 6.41 27.29
CA THR A 2 43.93 5.41 26.74
C THR A 2 43.83 4.25 27.72
N ARG A 3 42.77 4.21 28.54
CA ARG A 3 42.41 2.99 29.28
C ARG A 3 41.93 1.97 28.25
N GLY A 4 42.77 0.98 27.96
CA GLY A 4 42.32 -0.23 27.27
C GLY A 4 41.31 -0.94 28.17
N VAL A 5 40.05 -1.00 27.73
CA VAL A 5 39.03 -1.83 28.37
C VAL A 5 39.43 -3.27 28.09
N VAL A 6 40.00 -3.93 29.10
CA VAL A 6 40.21 -5.37 29.07
C VAL A 6 38.82 -5.99 29.08
N ALA A 7 38.42 -6.64 27.98
CA ALA A 7 37.17 -7.37 27.91
C ALA A 7 37.16 -8.41 29.04
N GLN A 8 36.32 -8.20 30.05
CA GLN A 8 36.12 -9.21 31.08
C GLN A 8 35.42 -10.41 30.44
N PRO A 9 35.87 -11.64 30.73
CA PRO A 9 35.23 -12.82 30.18
C PRO A 9 33.78 -12.89 30.65
N THR A 10 32.86 -13.18 29.72
CA THR A 10 31.44 -13.36 29.99
C THR A 10 31.25 -14.34 31.16
N PRO A 11 30.46 -14.00 32.20
CA PRO A 11 30.17 -14.92 33.30
C PRO A 11 29.63 -16.25 32.78
N ALA A 12 30.10 -17.38 33.32
CA ALA A 12 29.72 -18.72 32.84
C ALA A 12 28.19 -18.97 32.78
N PRO A 13 27.37 -18.50 33.76
CA PRO A 13 25.91 -18.60 33.67
C PRO A 13 25.32 -17.81 32.49
N LEU A 14 25.85 -16.62 32.22
CA LEU A 14 25.42 -15.78 31.09
C LEU A 14 25.79 -16.45 29.76
N ALA A 15 27.02 -16.92 29.60
CA ALA A 15 27.45 -17.63 28.39
C ALA A 15 26.60 -18.90 28.12
N ALA A 16 26.19 -19.62 29.18
CA ALA A 16 25.29 -20.76 29.04
C ALA A 16 23.88 -20.36 28.60
N TYR A 17 23.36 -19.24 29.11
CA TYR A 17 22.07 -18.68 28.70
C TYR A 17 22.10 -18.23 27.23
N LEU A 18 23.10 -17.44 26.84
CA LEU A 18 23.25 -16.90 25.48
C LEU A 18 23.36 -17.99 24.43
N ARG A 19 24.11 -19.08 24.71
CA ARG A 19 24.17 -20.26 23.83
C ARG A 19 22.81 -20.88 23.56
N ARG A 20 21.93 -20.91 24.56
CA ARG A 20 20.59 -21.49 24.42
C ARG A 20 19.64 -20.51 23.73
N ALA A 21 19.71 -19.22 24.06
CA ALA A 21 18.87 -18.19 23.48
C ALA A 21 19.13 -17.96 21.98
N THR A 22 20.37 -18.18 21.52
CA THR A 22 20.78 -18.02 20.12
C THR A 22 20.75 -19.33 19.32
N TRP A 23 20.38 -20.45 19.95
CA TRP A 23 20.35 -21.75 19.30
C TRP A 23 19.39 -21.73 18.10
N GLY A 24 19.88 -22.16 16.94
CA GLY A 24 19.08 -22.34 15.73
C GLY A 24 19.02 -21.10 14.83
N LEU A 25 19.64 -20.00 15.23
CA LEU A 25 19.79 -18.83 14.37
C LEU A 25 20.98 -19.00 13.40
N PRO A 26 20.90 -18.40 12.19
CA PRO A 26 22.06 -18.31 11.31
C PRO A 26 23.24 -17.63 12.02
N ARG A 27 24.46 -18.14 11.84
CA ARG A 27 25.66 -17.73 12.62
C ARG A 27 25.85 -16.21 12.76
N ALA A 28 25.65 -15.45 11.68
CA ALA A 28 25.79 -13.99 11.71
C ALA A 28 24.73 -13.31 12.60
N ARG A 29 23.47 -13.78 12.55
CA ARG A 29 22.37 -13.26 13.40
C ARG A 29 22.45 -13.79 14.82
N GLY A 30 22.95 -15.01 14.99
CA GLY A 30 23.25 -15.57 16.30
C GLY A 30 24.30 -14.74 17.04
N GLN A 31 25.35 -14.28 16.35
CA GLN A 31 26.37 -13.42 16.95
C GLN A 31 25.84 -12.02 17.26
N GLU A 32 25.09 -11.39 16.35
CA GLU A 32 24.47 -10.07 16.60
C GLU A 32 23.55 -10.09 17.82
N LEU A 33 22.66 -11.10 17.90
CA LEU A 33 21.79 -11.28 19.05
C LEU A 33 22.57 -11.63 20.33
N TRP A 34 23.67 -12.38 20.20
CA TRP A 34 24.55 -12.68 21.33
C TRP A 34 25.10 -11.38 21.93
N ASP A 35 25.70 -10.53 21.11
CA ASP A 35 26.35 -9.30 21.54
C ASP A 35 25.33 -8.34 22.19
N GLU A 36 24.13 -8.21 21.60
CA GLU A 36 23.05 -7.37 22.13
C GLU A 36 22.51 -7.88 23.47
N LEU A 37 22.25 -9.19 23.59
CA LEU A 37 21.77 -9.78 24.84
C LEU A 37 22.83 -9.74 25.94
N GLU A 38 24.10 -9.93 25.59
CA GLU A 38 25.21 -9.83 26.54
C GLU A 38 25.31 -8.42 27.11
N ASP A 39 25.34 -7.40 26.25
CA ASP A 39 25.41 -6.00 26.66
C ASP A 39 24.20 -5.59 27.51
N HIS A 40 23.00 -6.01 27.11
CA HIS A 40 21.77 -5.74 27.84
C HIS A 40 21.77 -6.36 29.25
N VAL A 41 22.15 -7.63 29.37
CA VAL A 41 22.20 -8.32 30.67
C VAL A 41 23.26 -7.69 31.56
N LEU A 42 24.45 -7.43 31.05
CA LEU A 42 25.53 -6.84 31.86
C LEU A 42 25.17 -5.42 32.33
N THR A 43 24.59 -4.60 31.45
CA THR A 43 24.08 -3.28 31.83
C THR A 43 23.02 -3.39 32.95
N ARG A 44 22.14 -4.38 32.88
CA ARG A 44 21.13 -4.61 33.91
C ARG A 44 21.73 -5.09 35.24
N VAL A 45 22.75 -5.93 35.18
CA VAL A 45 23.52 -6.38 36.36
C VAL A 45 24.17 -5.20 37.05
N ASP A 46 24.80 -4.29 36.31
CA ASP A 46 25.45 -3.11 36.87
C ASP A 46 24.44 -2.20 37.57
N GLN A 47 23.25 -2.01 36.97
CA GLN A 47 22.15 -1.26 37.60
C GLN A 47 21.69 -1.89 38.92
N LEU A 48 21.51 -3.21 38.95
CA LEU A 48 21.08 -3.93 40.16
C LEU A 48 22.16 -3.90 41.25
N CYS A 49 23.43 -4.01 40.87
CA CYS A 49 24.56 -3.83 41.79
C CYS A 49 24.58 -2.43 42.39
N ALA A 50 24.34 -1.38 41.58
CA ALA A 50 24.26 0.00 42.04
C ALA A 50 23.10 0.25 43.03
N LEU A 51 22.07 -0.60 43.00
CA LEU A 51 20.94 -0.59 43.94
C LEU A 51 21.16 -1.48 45.17
N GLY A 52 22.36 -2.06 45.31
CA GLY A 52 22.78 -2.82 46.49
C GLY A 52 22.65 -4.34 46.39
N ALA A 53 22.26 -4.89 45.23
CA ALA A 53 22.25 -6.34 45.02
C ALA A 53 23.68 -6.89 44.89
N GLY A 54 23.92 -8.12 45.36
CA GLY A 54 25.20 -8.80 45.11
C GLY A 54 25.35 -9.19 43.63
N PRO A 55 26.56 -9.25 43.04
CA PRO A 55 26.75 -9.51 41.60
C PRO A 55 26.09 -10.81 41.08
N ALA A 56 26.12 -11.89 41.88
CA ALA A 56 25.48 -13.15 41.51
C ALA A 56 23.95 -13.09 41.57
N GLU A 57 23.40 -12.36 42.54
CA GLU A 57 21.96 -12.11 42.69
C GLU A 57 21.45 -11.21 41.56
N ALA A 58 22.17 -10.13 41.27
CA ALA A 58 21.91 -9.22 40.16
C ALA A 58 21.87 -9.96 38.81
N LEU A 59 22.84 -10.85 38.54
CA LEU A 59 22.84 -11.67 37.33
C LEU A 59 21.65 -12.63 37.27
N SER A 60 21.34 -13.30 38.38
CA SER A 60 20.18 -14.20 38.44
C SER A 60 18.87 -13.44 38.19
N GLN A 61 18.73 -12.25 38.77
CA GLN A 61 17.56 -11.40 38.60
C GLN A 61 17.45 -10.86 37.17
N ALA A 62 18.54 -10.36 36.58
CA ALA A 62 18.56 -9.87 35.19
C ALA A 62 18.17 -10.97 34.19
N LEU A 63 18.67 -12.20 34.38
CA LEU A 63 18.27 -13.36 33.57
C LEU A 63 16.80 -13.75 33.82
N GLY A 64 16.30 -13.61 35.04
CA GLY A 64 14.90 -13.84 35.38
C GLY A 64 13.94 -12.86 34.67
N GLU A 65 14.32 -11.58 34.57
CA GLU A 65 13.56 -10.54 33.86
C GLU A 65 13.47 -10.80 32.35
N LEU A 66 14.55 -11.31 31.75
CA LEU A 66 14.60 -11.73 30.34
C LEU A 66 13.74 -12.97 30.04
N GLY A 67 13.48 -13.79 31.06
CA GLY A 67 12.70 -15.02 30.94
C GLY A 67 13.53 -16.21 30.44
N PRO A 68 12.89 -17.35 30.14
CA PRO A 68 13.61 -18.56 29.74
C PRO A 68 14.21 -18.42 28.32
N PRO A 69 15.40 -18.98 28.06
CA PRO A 69 16.09 -18.82 26.78
C PRO A 69 15.31 -19.41 25.59
N SER A 70 14.44 -20.40 25.83
CA SER A 70 13.56 -20.97 24.82
C SER A 70 12.53 -19.96 24.30
N ARG A 71 12.04 -19.05 25.16
CA ARG A 71 11.10 -17.99 24.77
C ARG A 71 11.80 -16.94 23.89
N VAL A 72 13.02 -16.56 24.26
CA VAL A 72 13.85 -15.63 23.47
C VAL A 72 14.19 -16.23 22.10
N SER A 73 14.66 -17.49 22.08
CA SER A 73 14.95 -18.21 20.84
C SER A 73 13.71 -18.32 19.95
N ALA A 74 12.56 -18.74 20.48
CA ALA A 74 11.32 -18.85 19.72
C ALA A 74 10.86 -17.51 19.13
N GLY A 75 10.92 -16.43 19.92
CA GLY A 75 10.58 -15.08 19.45
C GLY A 75 11.49 -14.60 18.32
N MET A 76 12.81 -14.80 18.45
CA MET A 76 13.77 -14.37 17.44
C MET A 76 13.74 -15.26 16.19
N THR A 77 13.53 -16.56 16.34
CA THR A 77 13.24 -17.49 15.25
C THR A 77 11.99 -17.07 14.49
N GLN A 78 10.93 -16.64 15.18
CA GLN A 78 9.73 -16.11 14.54
C GLN A 78 10.05 -14.87 13.69
N VAL A 79 10.80 -13.90 14.24
CA VAL A 79 11.17 -12.66 13.54
C VAL A 79 12.08 -12.92 12.33
N TYR A 80 13.07 -13.81 12.45
CA TYR A 80 14.08 -14.02 11.40
C TYR A 80 13.73 -15.12 10.39
N LEU A 81 12.92 -16.11 10.77
CA LEU A 81 12.61 -17.28 9.93
C LEU A 81 11.18 -17.29 9.40
N MET A 82 10.18 -16.66 10.05
CA MET A 82 8.82 -16.61 9.46
C MET A 82 8.76 -15.93 8.08
N PRO A 83 9.46 -14.81 7.81
CA PRO A 83 9.41 -14.20 6.49
C PRO A 83 9.90 -15.16 5.39
N LYS A 84 10.87 -16.03 5.71
CA LYS A 84 11.46 -16.99 4.76
C LYS A 84 10.65 -18.28 4.61
N LEU A 85 10.05 -18.77 5.69
CA LEU A 85 9.20 -19.97 5.65
C LEU A 85 7.85 -19.71 4.98
N MET A 86 7.28 -18.51 5.14
CA MET A 86 6.12 -18.07 4.34
C MET A 86 6.45 -18.04 2.84
N LEU A 87 7.66 -17.58 2.47
CA LEU A 87 8.11 -17.55 1.08
C LEU A 87 8.39 -18.94 0.49
N SER A 88 8.95 -19.88 1.27
CA SER A 88 9.25 -21.23 0.78
C SER A 88 8.04 -22.17 0.76
N ALA A 89 7.12 -22.05 1.72
CA ALA A 89 5.86 -22.80 1.70
C ALA A 89 4.96 -22.34 0.54
N ALA A 90 4.93 -21.03 0.24
CA ALA A 90 4.27 -20.50 -0.96
C ALA A 90 4.88 -21.07 -2.25
N ALA A 91 6.22 -21.16 -2.34
CA ALA A 91 6.89 -21.70 -3.52
C ALA A 91 6.65 -23.21 -3.73
N ALA A 92 6.60 -24.01 -2.66
CA ALA A 92 6.34 -25.45 -2.75
C ALA A 92 4.87 -25.78 -3.08
N ALA A 93 3.91 -24.99 -2.57
CA ALA A 93 2.50 -25.11 -2.93
C ALA A 93 2.22 -24.69 -4.38
N LEU A 94 2.96 -23.69 -4.90
CA LEU A 94 2.89 -23.27 -6.31
C LEU A 94 3.45 -24.32 -7.27
N ALA A 95 4.54 -25.01 -6.91
CA ALA A 95 5.17 -26.03 -7.76
C ALA A 95 4.29 -27.28 -7.96
N LEU A 96 3.54 -27.71 -6.94
CA LEU A 96 2.61 -28.85 -7.05
C LEU A 96 1.30 -28.49 -7.78
N SER A 97 0.90 -27.22 -7.77
CA SER A 97 -0.29 -26.73 -8.46
C SER A 97 -0.06 -26.53 -9.96
N ALA A 98 1.18 -26.22 -10.37
CA ALA A 98 1.56 -26.03 -11.77
C ALA A 98 1.54 -27.33 -12.61
N ALA A 99 1.71 -28.49 -11.99
CA ALA A 99 1.76 -29.77 -12.70
C ALA A 99 0.38 -30.33 -13.10
N LEU A 100 -0.72 -29.84 -12.51
CA LEU A 100 -2.06 -30.42 -12.68
C LEU A 100 -3.02 -29.62 -13.57
N TYR A 101 -2.66 -28.39 -13.99
CA TYR A 101 -3.59 -27.50 -14.69
C TYR A 101 -3.17 -27.08 -16.11
N ALA A 102 -2.16 -27.73 -16.69
CA ALA A 102 -1.67 -27.43 -18.05
C ALA A 102 -2.60 -27.90 -19.19
N GLY A 103 -3.91 -27.99 -18.98
CA GLY A 103 -4.83 -28.61 -19.94
C GLY A 103 -6.28 -28.14 -19.91
N ALA A 104 -6.57 -26.83 -19.91
CA ALA A 104 -7.84 -26.30 -20.45
C ALA A 104 -7.77 -24.76 -20.58
N GLY A 105 -8.01 -24.26 -21.79
CA GLY A 105 -7.74 -22.88 -22.21
C GLY A 105 -8.55 -21.75 -21.55
N GLY A 106 -8.02 -20.53 -21.73
CA GLY A 106 -8.81 -19.29 -21.80
C GLY A 106 -8.77 -18.35 -20.60
N GLY A 107 -8.15 -18.71 -19.48
CA GLY A 107 -7.94 -17.80 -18.35
C GLY A 107 -6.49 -17.83 -17.89
N GLY A 108 -5.73 -16.77 -18.13
CA GLY A 108 -4.36 -16.67 -17.60
C GLY A 108 -4.37 -16.84 -16.08
N GLU A 109 -3.37 -17.53 -15.53
CA GLU A 109 -3.21 -17.69 -14.08
C GLU A 109 -3.25 -16.33 -13.37
N VAL A 110 -4.04 -16.20 -12.29
CA VAL A 110 -4.06 -14.96 -11.49
C VAL A 110 -2.84 -14.94 -10.58
N ILE A 111 -1.87 -14.09 -10.89
CA ILE A 111 -0.70 -13.91 -10.03
C ILE A 111 -1.03 -12.89 -8.95
N THR A 112 -0.84 -13.29 -7.69
CA THR A 112 -1.03 -12.39 -6.54
C THR A 112 0.27 -11.69 -6.21
N LEU A 113 0.26 -10.36 -6.29
CA LEU A 113 1.39 -9.50 -5.97
C LEU A 113 1.34 -9.09 -4.50
N PRO A 114 2.45 -9.21 -3.75
CA PRO A 114 2.53 -8.70 -2.39
C PRO A 114 2.47 -7.16 -2.40
N VAL A 115 1.73 -6.59 -1.45
CA VAL A 115 1.53 -5.14 -1.33
C VAL A 115 2.11 -4.63 -0.01
N LEU A 116 2.90 -3.57 -0.06
CA LEU A 116 3.22 -2.77 1.12
C LEU A 116 2.15 -1.70 1.29
N THR A 117 1.57 -1.60 2.48
CA THR A 117 0.57 -0.56 2.80
C THR A 117 1.16 0.75 3.32
N GLN A 118 2.46 0.78 3.57
CA GLN A 118 3.18 1.94 4.05
C GLN A 118 4.49 2.10 3.29
N ARG A 119 4.83 3.36 2.97
CA ARG A 119 6.16 3.72 2.48
C ARG A 119 7.01 4.29 3.62
N PRO A 120 8.35 4.23 3.53
CA PRO A 120 9.22 4.89 4.49
C PRO A 120 8.93 6.39 4.58
N ALA A 121 9.03 6.93 5.80
CA ALA A 121 8.95 8.37 6.01
C ALA A 121 10.12 9.05 5.31
N LYS A 122 9.83 9.86 4.28
CA LYS A 122 10.83 10.66 3.58
C LYS A 122 10.76 12.10 4.11
N PRO A 123 11.88 12.68 4.60
CA PRO A 123 11.90 14.07 5.01
C PRO A 123 11.60 15.01 3.83
N SER A 124 10.76 16.01 4.09
CA SER A 124 10.48 17.14 3.22
C SER A 124 11.19 18.37 3.75
N CYS A 125 11.86 19.13 2.89
CA CYS A 125 12.60 20.33 3.29
C CYS A 125 11.93 21.58 2.76
N VAL A 126 11.71 22.56 3.64
CA VAL A 126 11.10 23.86 3.30
C VAL A 126 12.02 25.00 3.71
N ARG A 127 11.94 26.10 2.96
CA ARG A 127 12.51 27.39 3.38
C ARG A 127 11.41 28.23 4.02
N GLY A 128 11.68 28.79 5.19
CA GLY A 128 10.72 29.63 5.92
C GLY A 128 9.85 28.85 6.90
N THR A 129 8.53 29.06 6.86
CA THR A 129 7.60 28.53 7.87
C THR A 129 7.48 27.01 7.78
N VAL A 130 7.79 26.34 8.89
CA VAL A 130 7.63 24.90 9.07
C VAL A 130 6.14 24.59 9.30
N PRO A 131 5.55 23.59 8.64
CA PRO A 131 4.17 23.17 8.93
C PRO A 131 4.01 22.77 10.41
N GLN A 132 2.78 22.89 10.91
CA GLN A 132 2.43 22.37 12.24
C GLN A 132 2.34 20.83 12.21
N ASP A 133 2.45 20.19 13.38
CA ASP A 133 2.31 18.73 13.56
C ASP A 133 3.27 17.86 12.75
N VAL A 134 4.54 18.28 12.70
CA VAL A 134 5.63 17.54 12.03
C VAL A 134 6.77 17.23 12.99
N THR A 135 7.51 16.16 12.72
CA THR A 135 8.78 15.89 13.40
C THR A 135 9.92 16.52 12.62
N VAL A 136 10.61 17.49 13.21
CA VAL A 136 11.78 18.13 12.58
C VAL A 136 12.97 17.18 12.63
N VAL A 137 13.49 16.84 11.45
CA VAL A 137 14.65 15.94 11.28
C VAL A 137 15.96 16.71 11.29
N SER A 138 15.99 17.90 10.67
CA SER A 138 17.18 18.75 10.66
C SER A 138 16.84 20.23 10.41
N ARG A 139 17.74 21.13 10.83
CA ARG A 139 17.70 22.56 10.53
C ARG A 139 19.07 23.02 10.05
N GLN A 140 19.14 23.67 8.90
CA GLN A 140 20.36 24.24 8.34
C GLN A 140 20.07 25.60 7.70
N GLY A 141 20.55 26.67 8.32
CA GLY A 141 20.25 28.04 7.89
C GLY A 141 18.73 28.30 7.90
N ASN A 142 18.19 28.73 6.76
CA ASN A 142 16.75 28.95 6.58
C ASN A 142 15.99 27.73 6.05
N VAL A 143 16.62 26.56 5.97
CA VAL A 143 16.00 25.30 5.54
C VAL A 143 15.70 24.41 6.74
N THR A 144 14.45 23.98 6.88
CA THR A 144 14.05 22.96 7.87
C THR A 144 13.55 21.73 7.13
N CYS A 145 14.11 20.56 7.45
CA CYS A 145 13.63 19.27 6.96
C CYS A 145 12.81 18.58 8.05
N TYR A 146 11.65 18.04 7.69
CA TYR A 146 10.70 17.42 8.62
C TYR A 146 10.04 16.18 8.00
N THR A 147 9.52 15.29 8.85
CA THR A 147 8.60 14.22 8.47
C THR A 147 7.20 14.53 8.99
N SER A 148 6.17 14.16 8.24
CA SER A 148 4.77 14.26 8.69
C SER A 148 4.56 13.33 9.89
N ASN A 149 3.85 13.77 10.92
CA ASN A 149 3.41 12.88 12.00
C ASN A 149 2.11 12.14 11.65
N ASP A 150 1.41 12.58 10.59
CA ASP A 150 0.22 11.91 10.10
C ASP A 150 0.60 10.62 9.35
N SER A 151 0.27 9.48 9.97
CA SER A 151 0.48 8.16 9.38
C SER A 151 -0.22 7.96 8.02
N LEU A 152 -1.30 8.69 7.75
CA LEU A 152 -2.00 8.62 6.46
C LEU A 152 -1.15 9.19 5.31
N SER A 153 -0.22 10.11 5.60
CA SER A 153 0.71 10.69 4.62
C SER A 153 1.66 9.66 3.98
N TYR A 154 1.82 8.49 4.63
CA TYR A 154 2.68 7.39 4.18
C TYR A 154 1.91 6.13 3.80
N ARG A 155 0.60 6.13 3.99
CA ARG A 155 -0.27 5.03 3.60
C ARG A 155 -0.42 4.99 2.07
N GLY A 156 -0.55 3.79 1.53
CA GLY A 156 -0.78 3.56 0.10
C GLY A 156 -0.87 2.08 -0.23
N ALA A 157 -0.83 1.74 -1.51
CA ALA A 157 -0.68 0.36 -1.98
C ALA A 157 0.54 0.29 -2.88
N PHE A 158 1.65 -0.27 -2.40
CA PHE A 158 2.93 -0.26 -3.12
C PHE A 158 3.38 -1.66 -3.54
N LEU A 159 3.90 -1.78 -4.76
CA LEU A 159 4.41 -3.00 -5.35
C LEU A 159 5.91 -2.88 -5.58
N SER A 160 6.67 -3.95 -5.34
CA SER A 160 8.07 -3.97 -5.72
C SER A 160 8.22 -4.13 -7.23
N LEU A 161 9.16 -3.43 -7.85
CA LEU A 161 9.44 -3.56 -9.28
C LEU A 161 9.83 -4.99 -9.66
N ALA A 162 10.52 -5.71 -8.77
CA ALA A 162 10.91 -7.10 -8.97
C ALA A 162 9.70 -8.04 -9.05
N ALA A 163 8.74 -7.92 -8.11
CA ALA A 163 7.53 -8.75 -8.13
C ALA A 163 6.69 -8.48 -9.38
N VAL A 164 6.57 -7.20 -9.78
CA VAL A 164 5.87 -6.82 -11.02
C VAL A 164 6.56 -7.39 -12.25
N ARG A 165 7.89 -7.26 -12.35
CA ARG A 165 8.69 -7.84 -13.44
C ARG A 165 8.45 -9.34 -13.56
N ASP A 166 8.57 -10.06 -12.45
CA ASP A 166 8.49 -11.53 -12.43
C ASP A 166 7.08 -12.01 -12.80
N ALA A 167 6.04 -11.33 -12.31
CA ALA A 167 4.66 -11.64 -12.67
C ALA A 167 4.35 -11.37 -14.14
N LEU A 168 4.80 -10.23 -14.67
CA LEU A 168 4.64 -9.88 -16.08
C LEU A 168 5.36 -10.89 -16.99
N ASN A 169 6.62 -11.22 -16.68
CA ASN A 169 7.40 -12.21 -17.44
C ASN A 169 6.75 -13.61 -17.41
N THR A 170 6.22 -14.01 -16.25
CA THR A 170 5.50 -15.29 -16.09
C THR A 170 4.27 -15.37 -17.00
N GLN A 171 3.59 -14.24 -17.24
CA GLN A 171 2.42 -14.15 -18.12
C GLN A 171 2.78 -13.76 -19.56
N GLY A 172 4.05 -13.94 -19.96
CA GLY A 172 4.52 -13.77 -21.33
C GLY A 172 4.77 -12.34 -21.78
N ALA A 173 4.64 -11.34 -20.89
CA ALA A 173 5.10 -9.99 -21.17
C ALA A 173 6.64 -9.93 -21.14
N GLN A 174 7.23 -8.92 -21.75
CA GLN A 174 8.66 -8.61 -21.62
C GLN A 174 8.81 -7.50 -20.60
N ALA A 175 9.44 -7.76 -19.46
CA ALA A 175 9.66 -6.77 -18.42
C ALA A 175 11.11 -6.80 -17.91
N ASN A 176 11.76 -5.64 -17.88
CA ASN A 176 13.16 -5.47 -17.48
C ASN A 176 13.32 -4.27 -16.55
N ILE A 177 14.03 -4.48 -15.44
CA ILE A 177 14.39 -3.39 -14.53
C ILE A 177 15.61 -2.66 -15.09
N VAL A 178 15.48 -1.35 -15.24
CA VAL A 178 16.52 -0.43 -15.72
C VAL A 178 17.03 0.38 -14.52
N ASP A 179 18.36 0.41 -14.36
CA ASP A 179 19.08 1.18 -13.34
C ASP A 179 18.62 0.93 -11.88
N GLY A 180 17.97 -0.22 -11.63
CA GLY A 180 17.40 -0.57 -10.33
C GLY A 180 16.21 0.29 -9.87
N ARG A 181 15.79 1.29 -10.67
CA ARG A 181 14.78 2.29 -10.28
C ARG A 181 13.60 2.40 -11.24
N SER A 182 13.72 1.84 -12.43
CA SER A 182 12.66 1.87 -13.44
C SER A 182 12.37 0.47 -13.94
N LEU A 183 11.14 0.21 -14.36
CA LEU A 183 10.73 -1.03 -15.01
C LEU A 183 10.16 -0.67 -16.38
N ASP A 184 10.84 -1.12 -17.43
CA ASP A 184 10.31 -1.11 -18.78
C ASP A 184 9.58 -2.41 -19.03
N PHE A 185 8.36 -2.33 -19.56
CA PHE A 185 7.60 -3.52 -19.90
C PHE A 185 6.83 -3.36 -21.22
N ARG A 186 6.61 -4.49 -21.88
CA ARG A 186 5.83 -4.63 -23.11
C ARG A 186 4.91 -5.84 -22.99
N LEU A 187 3.63 -5.63 -23.25
CA LEU A 187 2.60 -6.66 -23.08
C LEU A 187 2.46 -7.52 -24.35
N PRO A 188 2.00 -8.78 -24.21
CA PRO A 188 1.56 -9.59 -25.34
C PRO A 188 0.42 -8.87 -26.08
N GLY A 189 0.51 -8.76 -27.40
CA GLY A 189 -0.48 -8.03 -28.22
C GLY A 189 -0.25 -6.53 -28.32
N GLY A 190 0.84 -6.00 -27.75
CA GLY A 190 1.23 -4.60 -27.87
C GLY A 190 0.81 -3.74 -26.67
N GLY A 191 1.33 -2.51 -26.66
CA GLY A 191 1.31 -1.66 -25.47
C GLY A 191 2.43 -2.00 -24.49
N GLY A 192 2.53 -1.21 -23.43
CA GLY A 192 3.64 -1.21 -22.50
C GLY A 192 3.97 0.19 -22.03
N GLY A 193 5.02 0.32 -21.24
CA GLY A 193 5.50 1.60 -20.78
C GLY A 193 6.63 1.47 -19.77
N ARG A 194 6.94 2.60 -19.15
CA ARG A 194 7.96 2.71 -18.10
C ARG A 194 7.28 3.05 -16.79
N LEU A 195 7.61 2.28 -15.74
CA LEU A 195 7.25 2.58 -14.37
C LEU A 195 8.49 3.07 -13.64
N ASN A 196 8.36 4.12 -12.83
CA ASN A 196 9.48 4.67 -12.06
C ASN A 196 9.20 4.50 -10.56
N ALA A 197 10.17 3.97 -9.83
CA ALA A 197 10.08 3.77 -8.39
C ALA A 197 9.87 5.10 -7.67
N LEU A 198 8.81 5.15 -6.85
CA LEU A 198 8.50 6.26 -5.96
C LEU A 198 9.49 6.32 -4.78
N PHE A 199 9.86 5.16 -4.25
CA PHE A 199 10.86 5.01 -3.20
C PHE A 199 11.62 3.70 -3.36
N THR A 200 12.68 3.55 -2.57
CA THR A 200 13.48 2.34 -2.50
C THR A 200 13.57 1.88 -1.04
N THR A 201 13.46 0.59 -0.79
CA THR A 201 13.79 -0.02 0.51
C THR A 201 14.55 -1.32 0.28
N ASN A 202 15.60 -1.56 1.06
CA ASN A 202 16.48 -2.73 0.91
C ASN A 202 16.98 -2.95 -0.53
N GLY A 203 17.33 -1.86 -1.23
CA GLY A 203 17.81 -1.89 -2.62
C GLY A 203 16.73 -2.19 -3.67
N GLN A 204 15.47 -2.38 -3.28
CA GLN A 204 14.36 -2.62 -4.20
C GLN A 204 13.55 -1.35 -4.43
N GLY A 205 13.23 -1.05 -5.69
CA GLY A 205 12.31 0.02 -6.07
C GLY A 205 10.85 -0.38 -5.88
N TYR A 206 10.05 0.56 -5.39
CA TYR A 206 8.60 0.38 -5.17
C TYR A 206 7.80 1.43 -5.93
N ILE A 207 6.71 1.00 -6.52
CA ILE A 207 5.76 1.85 -7.24
C ILE A 207 4.40 1.81 -6.55
N PRO A 208 3.58 2.86 -6.64
CA PRO A 208 2.17 2.73 -6.33
C PRO A 208 1.53 1.71 -7.28
N ALA A 209 0.66 0.84 -6.76
CA ALA A 209 -0.05 -0.17 -7.54
C ALA A 209 -0.90 0.46 -8.66
N SER A 210 -1.42 1.67 -8.40
CA SER A 210 -2.13 2.49 -9.38
C SER A 210 -1.30 2.83 -10.63
N ALA A 211 0.03 2.89 -10.53
CA ALA A 211 0.89 3.21 -11.68
C ALA A 211 0.77 2.18 -12.81
N LEU A 212 0.57 0.89 -12.49
CA LEU A 212 0.33 -0.14 -13.50
C LEU A 212 -0.96 0.12 -14.27
N VAL A 213 -2.04 0.46 -13.54
CA VAL A 213 -3.34 0.80 -14.13
C VAL A 213 -3.23 2.04 -15.00
N ASN A 214 -2.54 3.08 -14.52
CA ASN A 214 -2.39 4.35 -15.23
C ASN A 214 -1.64 4.18 -16.56
N VAL A 215 -0.55 3.41 -16.56
CA VAL A 215 0.20 3.10 -17.80
C VAL A 215 -0.62 2.18 -18.72
N ALA A 216 -1.23 1.14 -18.17
CA ALA A 216 -2.03 0.19 -18.94
C ALA A 216 -3.26 0.83 -19.59
N ALA A 217 -3.93 1.75 -18.89
CA ALA A 217 -5.10 2.45 -19.39
C ALA A 217 -4.76 3.23 -20.67
N GLY A 218 -3.54 3.79 -20.77
CA GLY A 218 -3.04 4.47 -21.96
C GLY A 218 -2.95 3.61 -23.22
N GLY A 219 -2.95 2.27 -23.08
CA GLY A 219 -2.84 1.34 -24.19
C GLY A 219 -4.16 1.04 -24.91
N PRO A 220 -4.09 0.32 -26.05
CA PRO A 220 -5.28 -0.10 -26.81
C PRO A 220 -6.00 -1.31 -26.21
N ALA A 221 -5.33 -2.07 -25.34
CA ALA A 221 -5.91 -3.27 -24.72
C ALA A 221 -7.00 -2.93 -23.71
N ALA A 222 -8.08 -3.70 -23.71
CA ALA A 222 -9.15 -3.54 -22.74
C ALA A 222 -8.64 -3.91 -21.33
N LEU A 223 -8.66 -2.91 -20.45
CA LEU A 223 -8.31 -3.03 -19.04
C LEU A 223 -9.60 -3.13 -18.22
N THR A 224 -9.71 -4.13 -17.34
CA THR A 224 -10.80 -4.24 -16.38
C THR A 224 -10.25 -4.39 -14.96
N LEU A 225 -10.97 -3.82 -14.00
CA LEU A 225 -10.68 -3.95 -12.57
C LEU A 225 -11.81 -4.74 -11.91
N SER A 226 -11.53 -5.48 -10.83
CA SER A 226 -12.55 -6.18 -10.05
C SER A 226 -12.11 -6.34 -8.60
N GLY A 227 -13.07 -6.42 -7.67
CA GLY A 227 -12.81 -6.55 -6.23
C GLY A 227 -12.28 -5.28 -5.57
N TYR A 228 -12.61 -5.13 -4.28
CA TYR A 228 -12.16 -4.01 -3.46
C TYR A 228 -11.02 -4.38 -2.51
N ALA A 229 -11.20 -5.39 -1.66
CA ALA A 229 -10.20 -5.78 -0.66
C ALA A 229 -8.82 -6.10 -1.27
N ALA A 230 -8.82 -6.92 -2.33
CA ALA A 230 -7.64 -7.25 -3.14
C ALA A 230 -7.98 -7.03 -4.62
N PRO A 231 -7.78 -5.81 -5.15
CA PRO A 231 -8.18 -5.48 -6.50
C PRO A 231 -7.45 -6.38 -7.51
N LEU A 232 -8.19 -6.87 -8.49
CA LEU A 232 -7.72 -7.70 -9.59
C LEU A 232 -7.78 -6.90 -10.89
N MET A 233 -6.62 -6.70 -11.49
CA MET A 233 -6.44 -6.10 -12.80
C MET A 233 -6.37 -7.18 -13.88
N ARG A 234 -7.18 -7.04 -14.93
CA ARG A 234 -7.09 -7.87 -16.13
C ARG A 234 -6.82 -7.01 -17.36
N LEU A 235 -5.81 -7.39 -18.13
CA LEU A 235 -5.34 -6.65 -19.30
C LEU A 235 -4.86 -7.64 -20.37
N GLY A 236 -5.69 -7.90 -21.38
CA GLY A 236 -5.43 -8.97 -22.33
C GLY A 236 -5.29 -10.32 -21.60
N GLY A 237 -4.16 -11.00 -21.79
CA GLY A 237 -3.84 -12.25 -21.08
C GLY A 237 -3.28 -12.07 -19.67
N VAL A 238 -2.96 -10.84 -19.26
CA VAL A 238 -2.34 -10.54 -17.97
C VAL A 238 -3.41 -10.41 -16.88
N GLN A 239 -3.26 -11.13 -15.77
CA GLN A 239 -4.15 -11.09 -14.61
C GLN A 239 -3.36 -10.94 -13.32
N LEU A 240 -3.44 -9.77 -12.68
CA LEU A 240 -2.66 -9.42 -11.48
C LEU A 240 -3.60 -9.04 -10.33
N ARG A 241 -3.48 -9.72 -9.19
CA ARG A 241 -4.19 -9.37 -7.96
C ARG A 241 -3.26 -8.62 -7.02
N PHE A 242 -3.71 -7.51 -6.44
CA PHE A 242 -2.92 -6.69 -5.51
C PHE A 242 -3.28 -7.04 -4.06
N GLY A 243 -2.39 -7.78 -3.38
CA GLY A 243 -2.62 -8.29 -2.04
C GLY A 243 -3.46 -9.58 -2.02
N SER A 244 -3.49 -10.27 -0.88
CA SER A 244 -4.26 -11.51 -0.71
C SER A 244 -5.75 -11.25 -0.39
N GLY A 245 -6.06 -10.12 0.23
CA GLY A 245 -7.42 -9.75 0.65
C GLY A 245 -7.85 -10.34 1.99
N GLU A 246 -7.12 -11.33 2.53
CA GLU A 246 -7.46 -11.99 3.80
C GLU A 246 -6.99 -11.20 5.03
N SER A 247 -5.78 -10.62 4.96
CA SER A 247 -5.16 -9.89 6.07
C SER A 247 -4.90 -8.42 5.77
N GLN A 248 -5.13 -7.99 4.53
CA GLN A 248 -4.80 -6.65 4.06
C GLN A 248 -5.83 -6.20 3.01
N THR A 249 -6.61 -5.18 3.35
CA THR A 249 -7.53 -4.52 2.42
C THR A 249 -6.86 -3.28 1.84
N VAL A 250 -6.59 -3.26 0.53
CA VAL A 250 -5.88 -2.16 -0.13
C VAL A 250 -6.78 -1.32 -1.04
N GLY A 251 -8.06 -1.68 -1.16
CA GLY A 251 -9.02 -1.06 -2.08
C GLY A 251 -9.08 0.45 -1.99
N ARG A 252 -9.23 1.01 -0.78
CA ARG A 252 -9.32 2.47 -0.61
C ARG A 252 -8.09 3.20 -1.13
N ASP A 253 -6.92 2.71 -0.79
CA ASP A 253 -5.64 3.31 -1.18
C ASP A 253 -5.41 3.14 -2.69
N PHE A 254 -5.74 1.95 -3.23
CA PHE A 254 -5.63 1.65 -4.66
C PHE A 254 -6.58 2.49 -5.52
N TYR A 255 -7.89 2.43 -5.26
CA TYR A 255 -8.90 3.15 -6.07
C TYR A 255 -8.81 4.67 -5.89
N GLY A 256 -8.39 5.14 -4.70
CA GLY A 256 -8.12 6.55 -4.45
C GLY A 256 -7.02 7.10 -5.35
N GLU A 257 -5.96 6.33 -5.64
CA GLU A 257 -4.90 6.76 -6.55
C GLU A 257 -5.22 6.52 -8.04
N VAL A 258 -6.05 5.53 -8.36
CA VAL A 258 -6.49 5.24 -9.74
C VAL A 258 -7.52 6.26 -10.25
N VAL A 259 -8.13 7.04 -9.36
CA VAL A 259 -9.22 7.97 -9.69
C VAL A 259 -8.90 8.96 -10.80
N ILE A 260 -7.66 9.45 -10.88
CA ILE A 260 -7.25 10.40 -11.93
C ILE A 260 -7.38 9.76 -13.32
N ALA A 261 -6.95 8.50 -13.47
CA ALA A 261 -7.11 7.78 -14.73
C ALA A 261 -8.58 7.48 -15.04
N LEU A 262 -9.39 7.16 -14.04
CA LEU A 262 -10.83 6.91 -14.21
C LEU A 262 -11.56 8.17 -14.68
N VAL A 263 -11.33 9.30 -14.02
CA VAL A 263 -11.91 10.59 -14.37
C VAL A 263 -11.47 11.02 -15.77
N GLY A 264 -10.18 10.88 -16.10
CA GLY A 264 -9.67 11.18 -17.44
C GLY A 264 -10.27 10.33 -18.56
N ARG A 265 -10.81 9.14 -18.25
CA ARG A 265 -11.53 8.27 -19.20
C ARG A 265 -13.02 8.54 -19.27
N LEU A 266 -13.59 9.03 -18.17
CA LEU A 266 -15.01 9.34 -18.07
C LEU A 266 -15.35 10.67 -18.74
N LEU A 267 -14.52 11.69 -18.50
CA LEU A 267 -14.73 13.04 -19.00
C LEU A 267 -14.34 13.16 -20.48
N PRO A 268 -14.97 14.08 -21.23
CA PRO A 268 -14.52 14.40 -22.58
C PRO A 268 -13.03 14.82 -22.57
N PRO A 269 -12.27 14.47 -23.61
CA PRO A 269 -10.88 14.90 -23.71
C PRO A 269 -10.81 16.43 -23.66
N LEU A 270 -9.86 16.95 -22.89
CA LEU A 270 -9.61 18.39 -22.85
C LEU A 270 -9.22 18.86 -24.27
N PRO A 271 -9.66 20.05 -24.69
CA PRO A 271 -9.15 20.65 -25.93
C PRO A 271 -7.63 20.68 -25.88
N SER A 272 -6.96 20.33 -27.00
CA SER A 272 -5.49 20.19 -27.11
C SER A 272 -4.68 21.43 -26.69
N ASN A 273 -5.34 22.58 -26.54
CA ASN A 273 -4.73 23.88 -26.28
C ASN A 273 -4.94 24.34 -24.82
N THR A 274 -5.62 23.54 -23.99
CA THR A 274 -5.78 23.83 -22.57
C THR A 274 -4.71 23.05 -21.81
N PRO A 275 -3.90 23.67 -20.94
CA PRO A 275 -3.04 22.91 -20.05
C PRO A 275 -3.89 21.88 -19.30
N PRO A 276 -3.35 20.69 -18.96
CA PRO A 276 -4.08 19.65 -18.26
C PRO A 276 -4.37 20.09 -16.82
N ASP A 277 -5.34 20.98 -16.65
CA ASP A 277 -5.79 21.52 -15.37
C ASP A 277 -6.90 20.64 -14.79
N LEU A 278 -6.75 19.32 -14.95
CA LEU A 278 -7.62 18.35 -14.30
C LEU A 278 -7.23 18.32 -12.82
N SER A 279 -7.95 19.08 -12.01
CA SER A 279 -7.82 19.05 -10.56
C SER A 279 -8.81 18.03 -10.00
N VAL A 280 -8.31 16.99 -9.35
CA VAL A 280 -9.13 15.96 -8.72
C VAL A 280 -8.80 15.93 -7.23
N SER A 281 -9.79 16.27 -6.40
CA SER A 281 -9.73 16.02 -4.97
C SER A 281 -10.26 14.62 -4.66
N TYR A 282 -9.50 13.83 -3.91
CA TYR A 282 -9.83 12.47 -3.51
C TYR A 282 -9.44 12.24 -2.04
N ASN A 283 -9.90 11.12 -1.44
CA ASN A 283 -9.65 10.78 -0.03
C ASN A 283 -10.08 11.88 0.96
N LEU A 284 -11.30 12.41 0.79
CA LEU A 284 -11.85 13.48 1.64
C LEU A 284 -11.99 13.05 3.11
N THR A 285 -10.93 13.21 3.90
CA THR A 285 -10.96 13.12 5.38
C THR A 285 -11.69 14.34 5.93
N GLY A 286 -13.02 14.22 6.07
CA GLY A 286 -13.89 15.28 6.60
C GLY A 286 -15.09 15.63 5.73
N GLY A 287 -15.24 14.99 4.56
CA GLY A 287 -16.46 15.13 3.75
C GLY A 287 -17.70 14.54 4.44
N SER A 288 -18.85 15.13 4.14
CA SER A 288 -20.19 14.64 4.49
C SER A 288 -20.40 13.24 3.91
N LEU A 289 -20.89 12.29 4.74
CA LEU A 289 -21.08 10.90 4.33
C LEU A 289 -22.49 10.69 3.76
N HIS A 290 -22.54 10.28 2.50
CA HIS A 290 -23.75 9.89 1.79
C HIS A 290 -23.85 8.37 1.74
N ARG A 291 -24.90 7.80 2.33
CA ARG A 291 -25.25 6.40 2.13
C ARG A 291 -26.22 6.30 0.95
N VAL A 292 -25.86 5.51 -0.05
CA VAL A 292 -26.62 5.36 -1.30
C VAL A 292 -26.96 3.90 -1.49
N GLN A 293 -28.25 3.59 -1.70
CA GLN A 293 -28.65 2.25 -2.09
C GLN A 293 -28.39 2.04 -3.59
N THR A 294 -27.62 1.01 -3.92
CA THR A 294 -27.33 0.64 -5.31
C THR A 294 -28.05 -0.66 -5.68
N GLY A 295 -28.07 -0.98 -6.97
CA GLY A 295 -28.46 -2.30 -7.48
C GLY A 295 -27.25 -3.18 -7.82
N LEU A 296 -26.05 -2.81 -7.37
CA LEU A 296 -24.81 -3.51 -7.71
C LEU A 296 -24.53 -4.64 -6.71
N PRO A 297 -23.86 -5.72 -7.14
CA PRO A 297 -23.36 -6.76 -6.24
C PRO A 297 -22.37 -6.24 -5.19
N ALA A 298 -22.31 -6.91 -4.04
CA ALA A 298 -21.31 -6.65 -3.02
C ALA A 298 -19.87 -6.83 -3.56
N GLY A 299 -18.93 -6.00 -3.09
CA GLY A 299 -17.54 -6.01 -3.54
C GLY A 299 -17.27 -5.28 -4.85
N GLU A 300 -18.33 -4.82 -5.54
CA GLU A 300 -18.20 -3.84 -6.62
C GLU A 300 -17.75 -2.49 -6.06
N VAL A 301 -17.14 -1.67 -6.91
CA VAL A 301 -16.65 -0.34 -6.53
C VAL A 301 -17.39 0.72 -7.32
N VAL A 302 -17.86 1.72 -6.58
CA VAL A 302 -18.52 2.90 -7.13
C VAL A 302 -17.57 4.08 -7.00
N LEU A 303 -17.39 4.79 -8.11
CA LEU A 303 -16.80 6.12 -8.18
C LEU A 303 -17.93 7.15 -8.18
N MET A 304 -17.86 8.11 -7.27
CA MET A 304 -18.66 9.33 -7.32
C MET A 304 -17.83 10.45 -7.92
N VAL A 305 -18.43 11.24 -8.82
CA VAL A 305 -17.83 12.44 -9.38
C VAL A 305 -18.78 13.62 -9.19
N THR A 306 -18.30 14.70 -8.60
CA THR A 306 -18.98 16.00 -8.59
C THR A 306 -18.05 17.06 -9.16
N ARG A 307 -18.62 18.17 -9.65
CA ARG A 307 -17.85 19.30 -10.18
C ARG A 307 -17.80 20.41 -9.13
N ARG A 308 -16.61 20.90 -8.81
CA ARG A 308 -16.42 21.94 -7.77
C ARG A 308 -16.49 23.36 -8.31
N SER A 309 -15.98 23.58 -9.52
CA SER A 309 -15.95 24.90 -10.15
C SER A 309 -16.26 24.83 -11.65
N ALA A 310 -16.43 25.99 -12.29
CA ALA A 310 -16.69 26.08 -13.74
C ALA A 310 -15.53 25.56 -14.61
N GLY A 311 -14.37 25.28 -14.02
CA GLY A 311 -13.22 24.65 -14.68
C GLY A 311 -13.28 23.12 -14.67
N ASN A 312 -12.11 22.50 -14.86
CA ASN A 312 -11.94 21.04 -14.80
C ASN A 312 -11.60 20.57 -13.38
N ASP A 313 -12.31 21.13 -12.42
CA ASP A 313 -12.11 20.88 -11.01
C ASP A 313 -13.21 19.95 -10.49
N TYR A 314 -12.81 18.72 -10.17
CA TYR A 314 -13.70 17.65 -9.77
C TYR A 314 -13.36 17.17 -8.36
N GLU A 315 -14.40 16.79 -7.65
CA GLU A 315 -14.29 16.08 -6.39
C GLU A 315 -14.77 14.66 -6.59
N THR A 316 -14.02 13.72 -6.03
CA THR A 316 -14.26 12.29 -6.21
C THR A 316 -14.14 11.53 -4.92
N ASP A 317 -14.89 10.43 -4.84
CA ASP A 317 -14.69 9.41 -3.83
C ASP A 317 -14.96 8.03 -4.41
N THR A 318 -14.33 7.01 -3.83
CA THR A 318 -14.53 5.61 -4.23
C THR A 318 -14.83 4.77 -3.01
N ALA A 319 -15.82 3.88 -3.13
CA ALA A 319 -16.21 3.01 -2.04
C ALA A 319 -16.74 1.67 -2.54
N GLU A 320 -16.61 0.67 -1.67
CA GLU A 320 -17.12 -0.67 -1.88
C GLU A 320 -18.62 -0.74 -1.62
N VAL A 321 -19.33 -1.42 -2.53
CA VAL A 321 -20.72 -1.84 -2.32
C VAL A 321 -20.75 -2.93 -1.27
N GLN A 322 -21.47 -2.67 -0.19
CA GLN A 322 -21.62 -3.57 0.96
C GLN A 322 -22.58 -4.73 0.65
N PRO A 323 -22.62 -5.79 1.49
CA PRO A 323 -23.54 -6.92 1.31
C PRO A 323 -25.02 -6.57 1.19
N ASP A 324 -25.45 -5.43 1.76
CA ASP A 324 -26.81 -4.92 1.67
C ASP A 324 -27.07 -4.10 0.38
N GLY A 325 -26.09 -4.00 -0.52
CA GLY A 325 -26.15 -3.21 -1.75
C GLY A 325 -25.94 -1.71 -1.54
N SER A 326 -25.66 -1.26 -0.32
CA SER A 326 -25.39 0.14 -0.02
C SER A 326 -23.92 0.51 -0.25
N VAL A 327 -23.66 1.78 -0.54
CA VAL A 327 -22.31 2.33 -0.64
C VAL A 327 -22.23 3.64 0.16
N GLY A 328 -21.12 3.83 0.88
CA GLY A 328 -20.85 5.05 1.66
C GLY A 328 -19.83 5.94 0.96
N LEU A 329 -20.27 7.07 0.42
CA LEU A 329 -19.45 8.00 -0.37
C LEU A 329 -19.35 9.35 0.34
N ARG A 330 -18.16 9.97 0.33
CA ARG A 330 -17.92 11.27 0.94
C ARG A 330 -17.93 12.38 -0.09
N SER A 331 -18.55 13.51 0.27
CA SER A 331 -18.50 14.75 -0.50
C SER A 331 -18.25 15.96 0.39
N GLY A 332 -17.62 17.01 -0.13
CA GLY A 332 -17.59 18.32 0.50
C GLY A 332 -18.95 19.02 0.53
N ARG A 333 -20.00 18.42 -0.04
CA ARG A 333 -21.35 18.95 -0.15
C ARG A 333 -22.31 18.07 0.67
N GLY A 334 -23.14 18.68 1.51
CA GLY A 334 -24.10 17.92 2.33
C GLY A 334 -25.37 17.45 1.60
N LYS A 335 -25.61 17.92 0.36
CA LYS A 335 -26.80 17.58 -0.42
C LYS A 335 -26.46 17.31 -1.88
N LEU A 336 -26.76 16.10 -2.34
CA LEU A 336 -26.48 15.61 -3.69
C LEU A 336 -27.77 15.35 -4.46
N ARG A 337 -27.69 15.47 -5.78
CA ARG A 337 -28.68 15.01 -6.76
C ARG A 337 -27.96 14.12 -7.76
N PHE A 338 -28.39 12.88 -7.90
CA PHE A 338 -27.75 11.95 -8.82
C PHE A 338 -28.16 12.22 -10.26
N VAL A 339 -27.18 12.18 -11.16
CA VAL A 339 -27.34 12.44 -12.59
C VAL A 339 -26.95 11.22 -13.42
N SER A 340 -27.43 11.16 -14.66
CA SER A 340 -27.27 10.00 -15.54
C SER A 340 -26.25 10.22 -16.67
N SER A 341 -25.65 11.41 -16.77
CA SER A 341 -24.63 11.70 -17.77
C SER A 341 -23.60 12.73 -17.26
N VAL A 342 -22.41 12.70 -17.88
CA VAL A 342 -21.32 13.64 -17.58
C VAL A 342 -21.73 15.08 -17.85
N ASP A 343 -22.51 15.34 -18.90
CA ASP A 343 -22.94 16.69 -19.30
C ASP A 343 -23.88 17.35 -18.29
N GLN A 344 -24.47 16.57 -17.37
CA GLN A 344 -25.31 17.07 -16.28
C GLN A 344 -24.49 17.47 -15.05
N LEU A 345 -23.17 17.21 -15.02
CA LEU A 345 -22.29 17.71 -13.96
C LEU A 345 -22.13 19.22 -14.08
N SER A 346 -22.46 19.92 -13.00
CA SER A 346 -22.37 21.37 -12.90
C SER A 346 -21.82 21.75 -11.53
N PRO A 347 -20.99 22.79 -11.42
CA PRO A 347 -20.57 23.32 -10.13
C PRO A 347 -21.71 24.05 -9.40
N TYR A 348 -22.80 24.36 -10.10
CA TYR A 348 -23.91 25.14 -9.59
C TYR A 348 -25.00 24.22 -9.04
N PRO A 349 -25.35 24.33 -7.75
CA PRO A 349 -26.43 23.55 -7.18
C PRO A 349 -27.77 23.97 -7.79
N SER A 350 -28.61 22.98 -8.11
CA SER A 350 -30.01 23.20 -8.51
C SER A 350 -30.90 22.73 -7.38
N GLY A 351 -31.79 23.60 -6.88
CA GLY A 351 -32.60 23.31 -5.69
C GLY A 351 -31.76 23.05 -4.43
N GLY A 352 -30.56 23.66 -4.33
CA GLY A 352 -29.64 23.46 -3.22
C GLY A 352 -28.88 22.13 -3.22
N ARG A 353 -28.98 21.34 -4.30
CA ARG A 353 -28.31 20.03 -4.44
C ARG A 353 -27.26 20.08 -5.55
N ILE A 354 -26.06 19.59 -5.26
CA ILE A 354 -24.98 19.48 -6.25
C ILE A 354 -25.18 18.22 -7.11
N PRO A 355 -25.09 18.31 -8.45
CA PRO A 355 -25.10 17.15 -9.32
C PRO A 355 -23.94 16.20 -9.03
N ALA A 356 -24.25 14.92 -8.84
CA ALA A 356 -23.29 13.85 -8.59
C ALA A 356 -23.50 12.69 -9.58
N LEU A 357 -22.45 12.28 -10.27
CA LEU A 357 -22.46 11.14 -11.17
C LEU A 357 -21.91 9.92 -10.44
N LEU A 358 -22.63 8.78 -10.53
CA LEU A 358 -22.15 7.50 -10.01
C LEU A 358 -21.73 6.59 -11.16
N VAL A 359 -20.58 5.94 -10.99
CA VAL A 359 -19.99 5.08 -12.00
C VAL A 359 -19.51 3.79 -11.35
N ARG A 360 -19.98 2.64 -11.84
CA ARG A 360 -19.40 1.33 -11.54
C ARG A 360 -18.03 1.23 -12.23
N VAL A 361 -16.97 1.04 -11.46
CA VAL A 361 -15.60 0.97 -12.00
C VAL A 361 -15.08 -0.47 -12.14
N THR A 362 -15.69 -1.39 -11.41
CA THR A 362 -15.35 -2.81 -11.47
C THR A 362 -16.16 -3.53 -12.53
N ASN A 363 -15.54 -4.53 -13.18
CA ASN A 363 -16.10 -5.33 -14.26
C ASN A 363 -16.60 -4.51 -15.46
N VAL A 364 -16.09 -3.29 -15.62
CA VAL A 364 -16.32 -2.40 -16.77
C VAL A 364 -14.97 -2.16 -17.46
N PRO A 365 -14.87 -2.31 -18.79
CA PRO A 365 -13.67 -1.93 -19.52
C PRO A 365 -13.36 -0.45 -19.33
N LEU A 366 -12.15 -0.10 -18.88
CA LEU A 366 -11.77 1.28 -18.57
C LEU A 366 -11.77 2.18 -19.82
N ASN A 367 -11.61 1.62 -21.02
CA ASN A 367 -11.77 2.34 -22.29
C ASN A 367 -13.24 2.61 -22.66
N ASN A 368 -14.20 2.01 -21.94
CA ASN A 368 -15.63 2.23 -22.06
C ASN A 368 -16.27 2.49 -20.69
N LEU A 369 -15.59 3.24 -19.82
CA LEU A 369 -16.03 3.48 -18.45
C LEU A 369 -17.41 4.17 -18.36
N LYS A 370 -17.81 4.91 -19.40
CA LYS A 370 -19.16 5.51 -19.50
C LYS A 370 -20.28 4.47 -19.45
N ALA A 371 -20.05 3.23 -19.88
CA ALA A 371 -21.03 2.14 -19.75
C ALA A 371 -21.28 1.73 -18.29
N GLY A 372 -20.40 2.13 -17.37
CA GLY A 372 -20.58 1.95 -15.93
C GLY A 372 -21.42 3.04 -15.25
N ILE A 373 -21.84 4.09 -15.96
CA ILE A 373 -22.69 5.14 -15.39
C ILE A 373 -24.05 4.55 -15.01
N PHE A 374 -24.52 4.82 -13.79
CA PHE A 374 -25.84 4.42 -13.35
C PHE A 374 -26.47 5.48 -12.44
N THR A 375 -27.79 5.43 -12.32
CA THR A 375 -28.54 6.25 -11.36
C THR A 375 -29.16 5.33 -10.32
N PRO A 376 -28.94 5.57 -9.01
CA PRO A 376 -29.57 4.79 -7.96
C PRO A 376 -31.07 5.05 -7.90
N ALA A 377 -31.83 4.17 -7.25
CA ALA A 377 -33.28 4.31 -7.11
C ALA A 377 -33.67 5.62 -6.38
N GLN A 378 -32.84 6.05 -5.43
CA GLN A 378 -32.96 7.34 -4.77
C GLN A 378 -32.29 8.40 -5.63
N LEU A 379 -33.03 9.35 -6.19
CA LEU A 379 -32.47 10.39 -7.08
C LEU A 379 -31.65 11.48 -6.36
N ALA A 380 -31.63 11.46 -5.04
CA ALA A 380 -30.94 12.44 -4.22
C ALA A 380 -30.46 11.82 -2.90
N SER A 381 -29.45 12.44 -2.29
CA SER A 381 -28.96 12.06 -0.97
C SER A 381 -28.66 13.30 -0.14
N ASP A 382 -29.12 13.30 1.11
CA ASP A 382 -28.70 14.25 2.13
C ASP A 382 -27.76 13.50 3.08
N ALA A 383 -26.64 14.11 3.42
CA ALA A 383 -25.66 13.48 4.29
C ALA A 383 -26.20 13.35 5.73
N ASN A 384 -25.74 12.29 6.40
CA ASN A 384 -26.02 12.05 7.81
C ASN A 384 -25.15 12.92 8.73
#